data_AF-A0A7V9BKF3-F1
#
_entry.id   AF-A0A7V9BKF3-F1
#
_cell.length_a   1.000
_cell.length_b   1.000
_cell.length_c   1.000
_cell.angle_alpha   90.00
_cell.angle_beta   90.00
_cell.angle_gamma   90.00
#
_symmetry.space_group_name_H-M   'P 1'
#
loop_
_entity.id
_entity.type
_entity.pdbx_description
1 polymer ?
#
loop_
_entity_poly.entity_id
_entity_poly.type
_entity_poly.pdbx_seq_one_letter_code
_entity_poly.pdbx_strand_id
1 'polypeptide(L)'
;MPTDFEEVKRKLLQTDEAFQQLATMHHDLDARLHDYADRHYLTEPEQVEEISLKKQKLQIKDQMESILRRHTGEREAAHAGRG
;
A
#
# COMPACT_ATOMS: atom_id res chain seq x y z
N MET A 1 -1.42 -16.66 8.05
CA MET A 1 -0.59 -15.87 9.00
C MET A 1 -0.40 -14.48 8.40
N PRO A 2 -0.90 -13.40 9.03
CA PRO A 2 -0.82 -12.03 8.50
C PRO A 2 0.58 -11.36 8.61
N THR A 3 1.61 -12.10 9.04
CA THR A 3 2.91 -11.56 9.42
C THR A 3 3.86 -11.29 8.25
N ASP A 4 3.75 -12.00 7.13
CA ASP A 4 4.70 -11.86 6.02
C ASP A 4 4.58 -10.48 5.36
N PHE A 5 3.35 -10.03 5.13
CA PHE A 5 3.10 -8.70 4.56
C PHE A 5 3.55 -7.58 5.49
N GLU A 6 3.23 -7.65 6.79
CA GLU A 6 3.67 -6.64 7.76
C GLU A 6 5.19 -6.61 7.98
N GLU A 7 5.85 -7.76 7.94
CA GLU A 7 7.30 -7.84 8.13
C GLU A 7 8.06 -7.30 6.92
N VAL A 8 7.63 -7.64 5.70
CA VAL A 8 8.22 -7.07 4.49
C VAL A 8 7.89 -5.57 4.39
N LYS A 9 6.68 -5.17 4.79
CA LYS A 9 6.28 -3.76 4.93
C LYS A 9 7.25 -3.01 5.85
N ARG A 10 7.60 -3.57 7.02
CA ARG A 10 8.55 -2.96 7.97
C ARG A 10 9.97 -2.85 7.41
N LYS A 11 10.45 -3.88 6.71
CA LYS A 11 11.77 -3.81 6.05
C LYS A 11 11.79 -2.74 4.97
N LEU A 12 10.79 -2.73 4.08
CA LEU A 12 10.69 -1.72 3.02
C LEU A 12 10.50 -0.31 3.58
N LEU A 13 9.74 -0.15 4.67
CA LEU A 13 9.66 1.11 5.42
C LEU A 13 11.01 1.60 5.95
N GLN A 14 12.02 0.73 6.13
CA GLN A 14 13.34 1.13 6.60
C GLN A 14 14.34 1.33 5.45
N THR A 15 14.18 0.58 4.35
CA THR A 15 15.14 0.58 3.23
C THR A 15 14.67 1.39 2.03
N ASP A 16 13.38 1.69 1.91
CA ASP A 16 12.78 2.28 0.71
C ASP A 16 11.87 3.46 1.06
N GLU A 17 12.34 4.67 0.72
CA GLU A 17 11.59 5.92 0.97
C GLU A 17 10.28 5.98 0.20
N ALA A 18 10.21 5.41 -1.01
CA ALA A 18 8.97 5.37 -1.79
C ALA A 18 7.91 4.54 -1.06
N PHE A 19 8.32 3.42 -0.46
CA PHE A 19 7.44 2.60 0.35
C PHE A 19 6.98 3.31 1.64
N GLN A 20 7.83 4.13 2.28
CA GLN A 20 7.41 5.01 3.39
C GLN A 20 6.32 6.00 2.98
N GLN A 21 6.46 6.64 1.83
CA GLN A 21 5.46 7.56 1.32
C GLN A 21 4.15 6.84 1.01
N LEU A 22 4.20 5.68 0.36
CA LEU A 22 3.03 4.85 0.07
C LEU A 22 2.31 4.40 1.34
N ALA A 23 3.05 4.01 2.39
CA ALA A 23 2.47 3.60 3.67
C ALA A 23 1.77 4.78 4.37
N THR A 24 2.36 5.97 4.32
CA THR A 24 1.77 7.20 4.87
C THR A 24 0.50 7.57 4.11
N MET A 25 0.55 7.57 2.78
CA MET A 25 -0.62 7.83 1.93
C MET A 25 -1.72 6.80 2.15
N HIS A 26 -1.39 5.52 2.29
CA HIS A 26 -2.38 4.49 2.62
C HIS A 26 -3.09 4.81 3.94
N HIS A 27 -2.36 5.25 4.96
CA HIS A 27 -2.93 5.58 6.27
C HIS A 27 -3.85 6.80 6.20
N ASP A 28 -3.46 7.85 5.46
CA ASP A 28 -4.28 9.03 5.21
C ASP A 28 -5.57 8.68 4.46
N LEU A 29 -5.46 7.86 3.41
CA LEU A 29 -6.62 7.38 2.65
C LEU A 29 -7.56 6.50 3.50
N ASP A 30 -7.02 5.67 4.39
CA ASP A 30 -7.81 4.83 5.29
C ASP A 30 -8.58 5.71 6.30
N ALA A 31 -7.93 6.72 6.88
CA ALA A 31 -8.56 7.67 7.78
C ALA A 31 -9.68 8.47 7.10
N ARG A 32 -9.44 8.96 5.87
CA ARG A 32 -10.47 9.63 5.07
C ARG A 32 -11.63 8.71 4.71
N LEU A 33 -11.34 7.48 4.25
CA LEU A 33 -12.36 6.47 3.98
C LEU A 33 -13.18 6.12 5.23
N HIS A 34 -12.56 6.11 6.41
CA HIS A 34 -13.24 5.88 7.66
C HIS A 34 -14.20 7.02 8.02
N ASP A 35 -13.79 8.27 7.82
CA ASP A 35 -14.65 9.45 8.00
C ASP A 35 -15.86 9.40 7.05
N TYR A 36 -15.64 9.06 5.79
CA TYR A 36 -16.71 8.86 4.81
C TYR A 36 -17.61 7.67 5.16
N ALA A 37 -17.06 6.57 5.69
CA ALA A 37 -17.84 5.40 6.10
C ALA A 37 -18.70 5.67 7.37
N ASP A 38 -18.24 6.52 8.27
CA ASP A 38 -19.00 6.96 9.45
C ASP A 38 -20.16 7.90 9.04
N ARG A 39 -19.95 8.68 7.97
CA ARG A 39 -20.99 9.50 7.33
C ARG A 39 -21.99 8.63 6.57
N HIS A 40 -22.98 8.10 7.28
CA HIS A 40 -24.07 7.26 6.75
C HIS A 40 -24.91 7.88 5.60
N TYR A 41 -24.75 9.17 5.29
CA TYR A 41 -25.39 9.89 4.19
C TYR A 41 -24.35 10.72 3.41
N LEU A 42 -23.54 10.04 2.60
CA LEU A 42 -22.61 10.66 1.65
C LEU A 42 -23.38 11.35 0.53
N THR A 43 -23.11 12.63 0.29
CA THR A 43 -23.63 13.34 -0.89
C THR A 43 -22.93 12.89 -2.18
N GLU A 44 -23.50 13.18 -3.36
CA GLU A 44 -22.89 12.87 -4.67
C GLU A 44 -21.38 13.20 -4.79
N PRO A 45 -20.88 14.39 -4.37
CA PRO A 45 -19.45 14.66 -4.40
C PRO A 45 -18.65 13.75 -3.45
N GLU A 46 -19.18 13.42 -2.28
CA GLU A 46 -18.51 12.55 -1.30
C GLU A 46 -18.45 11.10 -1.78
N GLN A 47 -19.46 10.60 -2.51
CA GLN A 47 -19.39 9.28 -3.14
C GLN A 47 -18.31 9.21 -4.23
N VAL A 48 -18.15 10.27 -5.02
CA VAL A 48 -17.07 10.37 -6.03
C VAL A 48 -15.71 10.41 -5.34
N GLU A 49 -15.59 11.11 -4.20
CA GLU A 49 -14.40 11.06 -3.37
C GLU A 49 -14.15 9.66 -2.81
N GLU A 50 -15.14 8.95 -2.25
CA GLU A 50 -14.97 7.58 -1.77
C GLU A 50 -14.44 6.65 -2.88
N ILE A 51 -15.01 6.74 -4.07
CA ILE A 51 -14.59 5.94 -5.23
C ILE A 51 -13.15 6.30 -5.63
N SER A 52 -12.81 7.60 -5.62
CA SER A 52 -11.46 8.08 -5.92
C SER A 52 -10.43 7.64 -4.87
N LEU A 53 -10.80 7.63 -3.59
CA LEU A 53 -10.00 7.12 -2.47
C LEU A 53 -9.79 5.61 -2.60
N LYS A 54 -10.84 4.84 -2.94
CA LYS A 54 -10.73 3.40 -3.25
C LYS A 54 -9.76 3.14 -4.39
N LYS A 55 -9.84 3.93 -5.46
CA LYS A 55 -8.90 3.86 -6.58
C LYS A 55 -7.47 4.15 -6.15
N GLN A 56 -7.23 5.23 -5.40
CA GLN A 56 -5.90 5.54 -4.89
C GLN A 56 -5.37 4.45 -3.97
N LYS A 57 -6.22 3.89 -3.09
CA LYS A 57 -5.84 2.77 -2.22
C LYS A 57 -5.43 1.55 -3.04
N LEU A 58 -6.15 1.25 -4.13
CA LEU A 58 -5.80 0.19 -5.05
C LEU A 58 -4.46 0.47 -5.76
N GLN A 59 -4.23 1.70 -6.22
CA GLN A 59 -2.97 2.10 -6.85
C GLN A 59 -1.78 1.97 -5.88
N ILE A 60 -1.95 2.41 -4.63
CA ILE A 60 -0.91 2.25 -3.60
C ILE A 60 -0.61 0.77 -3.35
N LYS A 61 -1.65 -0.07 -3.30
CA LYS A 61 -1.48 -1.51 -3.14
C LYS A 61 -0.71 -2.13 -4.32
N ASP A 62 -1.03 -1.72 -5.54
CA ASP A 62 -0.34 -2.13 -6.76
C ASP A 62 1.13 -1.69 -6.76
N GLN A 63 1.41 -0.45 -6.33
CA GLN A 63 2.77 0.04 -6.17
C GLN A 63 3.55 -0.72 -5.09
N MET A 64 2.93 -1.01 -3.94
CA MET A 64 3.54 -1.84 -2.89
C MET A 64 3.87 -3.24 -3.41
N GLU A 65 2.96 -3.86 -4.15
CA GLU A 65 3.18 -5.17 -4.76
C GLU A 65 4.29 -5.16 -5.81
N SER A 66 4.38 -4.09 -6.62
CA SER A 66 5.44 -3.93 -7.61
C SER A 66 6.83 -3.80 -6.95
N ILE A 67 6.91 -3.05 -5.84
CA ILE A 67 8.14 -2.94 -5.02
C ILE A 67 8.49 -4.29 -4.40
N LEU A 68 7.50 -4.99 -3.81
CA LEU A 68 7.68 -6.33 -3.27
C LEU A 68 8.21 -7.31 -4.32
N ARG A 69 7.60 -7.31 -5.51
CA ARG A 69 7.98 -8.19 -6.62
C ARG A 69 9.39 -7.93 -7.11
N ARG A 70 9.79 -6.66 -7.18
CA ARG A 70 11.16 -6.27 -7.50
C ARG A 70 12.14 -6.78 -6.45
N HIS A 71 11.84 -6.57 -5.16
CA HIS A 71 12.72 -6.94 -4.07
C HIS A 71 12.87 -8.46 -3.91
N THR A 72 11.80 -9.23 -4.11
CA THR A 72 11.86 -10.70 -4.11
C THR A 72 12.62 -11.22 -5.33
N GLY A 73 12.38 -10.66 -6.52
CA GLY A 73 13.11 -11.03 -7.74
C GLY A 73 14.62 -10.76 -7.66
N GLU A 74 15.02 -9.63 -7.07
CA GLU A 74 16.43 -9.29 -6.84
C GLU A 74 17.08 -10.23 -5.81
N ARG A 75 16.36 -10.62 -4.75
CA ARG A 75 16.87 -11.58 -3.75
C ARG A 75 17.00 -13.01 -4.30
N GLU A 76 16.10 -13.44 -5.17
CA GLU A 76 16.19 -14.77 -5.80
C GLU A 76 17.32 -14.82 -6.85
N ALA A 77 17.50 -13.77 -7.64
CA ALA A 77 18.61 -13.68 -8.60
C ALA A 77 19.98 -13.66 -7.89
N ALA A 78 20.09 -12.99 -6.74
CA ALA A 78 21.32 -12.99 -5.93
C ALA A 78 21.62 -14.34 -5.26
N HIS A 79 20.59 -15.16 -4.99
CA HIS A 79 20.76 -16.51 -4.43
C HIS A 79 21.08 -17.57 -5.49
N ALA A 80 20.65 -17.40 -6.74
CA ALA A 80 20.89 -18.36 -7.83
C ALA A 80 22.33 -18.32 -8.41
N GLY A 81 23.11 -17.29 -8.12
CA GLY A 81 24.50 -17.15 -8.60
C GLY A 81 25.58 -17.79 -7.71
N ARG A 82 25.20 -18.55 -6.68
CA ARG A 82 26.14 -19.08 -5.67
C ARG A 82 26.12 -20.62 -5.54
N GLY A 83 25.63 -21.33 -6.56
CA GLY A 83 25.62 -22.80 -6.65
C GLY A 83 26.62 -23.32 -7.66
#